data_AF-A0A371IHX1-F1
#
_entry.id   AF-A0A371IHX1-F1
#
_cell.length_a   1.000
_cell.length_b   1.000
_cell.length_c   1.000
_cell.angle_alpha   90.00
_cell.angle_beta   90.00
_cell.angle_gamma   90.00
#
_symmetry.space_group_name_H-M   'P 1'
#
loop_
_entity.id
_entity.type
_entity.pdbx_description
1 polymer ?
#
loop_
_entity_poly.entity_id
_entity_poly.type
_entity_poly.pdbx_seq_one_letter_code
_entity_poly.pdbx_strand_id
1 'polypeptide(L)'
;MALCCLTLLLGLFVPFHPIYAQISSTNELAQVQNERTILLKLDTKINEMEVQNHGTPLQRPETANKTTDVNVTSYKDKGHILTRDHQHHFKNVIKVYRILILIGWGILLPIGVIIARYFRNFPLLCDAWFKYHIACQTLGYIMGTIGWSMGLWLGMSSKYLISKTQSTLSIIAFTLINVQMLATLMRLNKEAGYCKCWNICHHLVGYSIIGIVIANIHAGFHAETLKRVYDGILGVLTVLVVTLEIHRCKFKIMHYAVNIYRELWNREGS
;
A
#
# COMPACT_ATOMS: atom_id res chain seq x y z
N MET A 1 22.41 -6.50 -11.94
CA MET A 1 21.21 -5.84 -11.38
C MET A 1 19.97 -6.06 -12.26
N ALA A 2 19.89 -5.50 -13.48
CA ALA A 2 18.71 -5.60 -14.36
C ALA A 2 18.17 -7.04 -14.54
N LEU A 3 19.03 -8.02 -14.78
CA LEU A 3 18.66 -9.43 -14.94
C LEU A 3 17.92 -10.01 -13.71
N CYS A 4 18.26 -9.55 -12.50
CA CYS A 4 17.64 -9.97 -11.25
C CYS A 4 16.28 -9.28 -11.01
N CYS A 5 16.12 -8.03 -11.47
CA CYS A 5 14.79 -7.42 -11.54
C CYS A 5 13.90 -8.15 -12.56
N LEU A 6 14.44 -8.58 -13.70
CA LEU A 6 13.68 -9.28 -14.74
C LEU A 6 13.18 -10.65 -14.26
N THR A 7 14.02 -11.44 -13.56
CA THR A 7 13.56 -12.73 -12.99
C THR A 7 12.52 -12.55 -11.90
N LEU A 8 12.64 -11.52 -11.05
CA LEU A 8 11.62 -11.20 -10.03
C LEU A 8 10.29 -10.74 -10.65
N LEU A 9 10.33 -9.88 -11.67
CA LEU A 9 9.14 -9.40 -12.38
C LEU A 9 8.40 -10.54 -13.10
N LEU A 10 9.13 -11.43 -13.78
CA LEU A 10 8.54 -12.57 -14.49
C LEU A 10 7.99 -13.63 -13.52
N GLY A 11 8.73 -13.95 -12.45
CA GLY A 11 8.27 -14.92 -11.43
C GLY A 11 7.01 -14.47 -10.69
N LEU A 12 6.78 -13.16 -10.55
CA LEU A 12 5.58 -12.61 -9.93
C LEU A 12 4.36 -12.57 -10.87
N PHE A 13 4.50 -12.73 -12.19
CA PHE A 13 3.35 -12.61 -13.10
C PHE A 13 2.49 -13.89 -13.19
N VAL A 14 3.01 -15.04 -12.73
CA VAL A 14 2.45 -16.38 -12.95
C VAL A 14 1.19 -16.73 -12.11
N PRO A 15 1.03 -16.34 -10.83
CA PRO A 15 0.01 -16.93 -9.95
C PRO A 15 -1.33 -16.16 -9.87
N PHE A 16 -1.55 -15.11 -10.67
CA PHE A 16 -2.66 -14.17 -10.42
C PHE A 16 -4.04 -14.52 -11.02
N HIS A 17 -4.12 -15.48 -11.96
CA HIS A 17 -5.40 -15.86 -12.57
C HIS A 17 -6.43 -16.52 -11.60
N PRO A 18 -6.07 -17.43 -10.67
CA PRO A 18 -7.05 -18.07 -9.78
C PRO A 18 -7.58 -17.15 -8.66
N ILE A 19 -6.81 -16.14 -8.24
CA ILE A 19 -7.12 -15.33 -7.05
C ILE A 19 -8.42 -14.53 -7.22
N TYR A 20 -8.68 -13.99 -8.41
CA TYR A 20 -9.87 -13.19 -8.69
C TYR A 20 -11.18 -14.02 -8.57
N ALA A 21 -11.20 -15.21 -9.17
CA ALA A 21 -12.35 -16.12 -9.12
C ALA A 21 -12.68 -16.54 -7.67
N GLN A 22 -11.66 -16.85 -6.87
CA GLN A 22 -11.79 -17.30 -5.48
C GLN A 22 -12.25 -16.18 -4.52
N ILE A 23 -11.97 -14.92 -4.85
CA ILE A 23 -12.52 -13.77 -4.12
C ILE A 23 -14.01 -13.57 -4.45
N SER A 24 -14.44 -13.82 -5.69
CA SER A 24 -15.85 -13.68 -6.09
C SER A 24 -16.74 -14.72 -5.40
N SER A 25 -16.44 -16.02 -5.56
CA SER A 25 -17.27 -17.10 -4.99
C SER A 25 -17.33 -17.08 -3.46
N THR A 26 -16.24 -16.68 -2.79
CA THR A 26 -16.23 -16.58 -1.32
C THR A 26 -16.87 -15.31 -0.76
N ASN A 27 -17.43 -14.43 -1.62
CA ASN A 27 -18.35 -13.37 -1.18
C ASN A 27 -19.79 -13.88 -1.12
N GLU A 28 -20.28 -14.51 -2.18
CA GLU A 28 -21.65 -15.05 -2.25
C GLU A 28 -21.89 -16.09 -1.14
N LEU A 29 -20.97 -17.05 -1.00
CA LEU A 29 -21.04 -18.06 0.05
C LEU A 29 -21.00 -17.46 1.46
N ALA A 30 -20.28 -16.34 1.66
CA ALA A 30 -20.20 -15.66 2.95
C ALA A 30 -21.48 -14.87 3.27
N GLN A 31 -22.14 -14.26 2.28
CA GLN A 31 -23.43 -13.61 2.46
C GLN A 31 -24.51 -14.65 2.84
N VAL A 32 -24.65 -15.71 2.05
CA VAL A 32 -25.65 -16.77 2.28
C VAL A 32 -25.46 -17.44 3.65
N GLN A 33 -24.22 -17.66 4.09
CA GLN A 33 -23.94 -18.23 5.41
C GLN A 33 -24.23 -17.25 6.56
N ASN A 34 -23.99 -15.95 6.35
CA ASN A 34 -24.33 -14.91 7.33
C ASN A 34 -25.86 -14.78 7.49
N GLU A 35 -26.61 -14.76 6.39
CA GLU A 35 -28.08 -14.73 6.41
C GLU A 35 -28.65 -15.95 7.14
N ARG A 36 -28.21 -17.18 6.81
CA ARG A 36 -28.62 -18.39 7.54
C ARG A 36 -28.32 -18.33 9.03
N THR A 37 -27.17 -17.75 9.41
CA THR A 37 -26.76 -17.59 10.81
C THR A 37 -27.62 -16.56 11.54
N ILE A 38 -28.10 -15.52 10.86
CA ILE A 38 -29.03 -14.53 11.41
C ILE A 38 -30.41 -15.16 11.61
N LEU A 39 -30.93 -15.90 10.62
CA LEU A 39 -32.27 -16.52 10.74
C LEU A 39 -32.30 -17.58 11.86
N LEU A 40 -31.28 -18.44 11.97
CA LEU A 40 -31.19 -19.40 13.08
C LEU A 40 -31.16 -18.74 14.46
N LYS A 41 -30.50 -17.58 14.59
CA LYS A 41 -30.47 -16.81 15.84
C LYS A 41 -31.79 -16.10 16.14
N LEU A 42 -32.54 -15.72 15.11
CA LEU A 42 -33.86 -15.13 15.26
C LEU A 42 -34.88 -16.20 15.70
N ASP A 43 -34.88 -17.34 15.01
CA ASP A 43 -35.72 -18.51 15.30
C ASP A 43 -35.48 -19.06 16.72
N THR A 44 -34.22 -19.25 17.10
CA THR A 44 -33.85 -19.67 18.48
C THR A 44 -34.41 -18.70 19.52
N LYS A 45 -34.33 -17.38 19.27
CA LYS A 45 -34.87 -16.36 20.18
C LYS A 45 -36.39 -16.33 20.24
N ILE A 46 -37.09 -16.59 19.13
CA ILE A 46 -38.55 -16.68 19.11
C ILE A 46 -38.99 -17.86 20.00
N ASN A 47 -38.37 -19.03 19.81
CA ASN A 47 -38.61 -20.21 20.65
C ASN A 47 -38.28 -19.96 22.14
N GLU A 48 -37.16 -19.27 22.46
CA GLU A 48 -36.83 -18.89 23.84
C GLU A 48 -37.90 -17.98 24.49
N MET A 49 -38.44 -17.01 23.75
CA MET A 49 -39.48 -16.09 24.24
C MET A 49 -40.83 -16.78 24.40
N GLU A 50 -41.17 -17.72 23.51
CA GLU A 50 -42.42 -18.48 23.59
C GLU A 50 -42.42 -19.45 24.79
N VAL A 51 -41.30 -20.16 25.02
CA VAL A 51 -41.12 -21.04 26.19
C VAL A 51 -41.20 -20.28 27.51
N GLN A 52 -40.67 -19.05 27.60
CA GLN A 52 -40.77 -18.25 28.82
C GLN A 52 -42.19 -17.78 29.16
N ASN A 53 -43.10 -17.73 28.18
CA ASN A 53 -44.48 -17.24 28.37
C ASN A 53 -45.47 -18.32 28.85
N HIS A 54 -45.00 -19.55 29.13
CA HIS A 54 -45.89 -20.69 29.42
C HIS A 54 -45.46 -21.60 30.60
N GLY A 55 -44.63 -21.11 31.52
CA GLY A 55 -44.22 -21.88 32.70
C GLY A 55 -43.87 -21.06 33.93
N THR A 56 -44.80 -20.94 34.90
CA THR A 56 -44.47 -20.62 36.30
C THR A 56 -45.55 -21.18 37.24
N PRO A 57 -45.22 -22.22 38.03
CA PRO A 57 -45.45 -22.13 39.48
C PRO A 57 -44.14 -22.07 40.29
N LEU A 58 -44.19 -21.51 41.50
CA LEU A 58 -43.07 -21.35 42.42
C LEU A 58 -42.85 -22.58 43.31
N GLN A 59 -41.60 -23.05 43.49
CA GLN A 59 -41.18 -23.73 44.74
C GLN A 59 -39.64 -23.76 44.96
N ARG A 60 -39.25 -24.02 46.22
CA ARG A 60 -37.91 -23.97 46.86
C ARG A 60 -38.05 -24.70 48.23
N PRO A 61 -37.03 -25.31 48.88
CA PRO A 61 -35.63 -25.64 48.49
C PRO A 61 -35.46 -27.20 48.45
N GLU A 62 -34.38 -27.94 48.76
CA GLU A 62 -32.93 -27.72 49.05
C GLU A 62 -32.14 -29.02 48.73
N THR A 63 -30.81 -29.02 48.58
CA THR A 63 -29.81 -29.39 49.62
C THR A 63 -28.39 -29.40 48.99
N ALA A 64 -27.32 -29.44 49.78
CA ALA A 64 -25.93 -29.34 49.32
C ALA A 64 -25.08 -30.60 49.58
N ASN A 65 -23.98 -30.81 48.82
CA ASN A 65 -22.76 -31.48 49.34
C ASN A 65 -21.49 -31.35 48.44
N LYS A 66 -20.39 -30.91 49.08
CA LYS A 66 -18.97 -31.33 48.94
C LYS A 66 -18.23 -31.38 47.58
N THR A 67 -17.47 -30.30 47.34
CA THR A 67 -16.01 -30.29 47.04
C THR A 67 -15.36 -31.34 46.12
N THR A 68 -14.85 -30.88 44.98
CA THR A 68 -13.52 -31.30 44.45
C THR A 68 -12.84 -30.14 43.71
N ASP A 69 -11.99 -29.37 44.39
CA ASP A 69 -11.27 -28.23 43.79
C ASP A 69 -10.07 -28.68 42.95
N VAL A 70 -10.36 -29.14 41.72
CA VAL A 70 -9.33 -29.53 40.74
C VAL A 70 -8.75 -28.29 40.05
N ASN A 71 -7.42 -28.26 39.83
CA ASN A 71 -6.66 -27.08 39.39
C ASN A 71 -7.01 -26.52 37.99
N VAL A 72 -8.12 -25.77 37.85
CA VAL A 72 -8.55 -25.13 36.58
C VAL A 72 -7.61 -24.01 36.10
N THR A 73 -6.83 -23.39 37.00
CA THR A 73 -6.07 -22.15 36.72
C THR A 73 -4.96 -22.31 35.68
N SER A 74 -4.25 -23.44 35.63
CA SER A 74 -3.06 -23.60 34.77
C SER A 74 -3.39 -23.65 33.26
N TYR A 75 -4.54 -24.21 32.87
CA TYR A 75 -4.89 -24.36 31.45
C TYR A 75 -5.37 -23.02 30.85
N LYS A 76 -6.14 -22.25 31.62
CA LYS A 76 -6.71 -20.96 31.20
C LYS A 76 -5.60 -19.91 30.99
N ASP A 77 -4.59 -19.90 31.85
CA ASP A 77 -3.44 -18.99 31.73
C ASP A 77 -2.57 -19.33 30.50
N LYS A 78 -2.22 -20.61 30.28
CA LYS A 78 -1.48 -21.03 29.08
C LYS A 78 -2.20 -20.68 27.77
N GLY A 79 -3.52 -20.85 27.71
CA GLY A 79 -4.34 -20.40 26.58
C GLY A 79 -4.32 -18.88 26.37
N HIS A 80 -4.33 -18.11 27.47
CA HIS A 80 -4.24 -16.65 27.43
C HIS A 80 -2.84 -16.16 27.01
N ILE A 81 -1.76 -16.79 27.49
CA ILE A 81 -0.39 -16.48 27.10
C ILE A 81 -0.18 -16.77 25.60
N LEU A 82 -0.60 -17.95 25.12
CA LEU A 82 -0.45 -18.33 23.71
C LEU A 82 -1.24 -17.40 22.77
N THR A 83 -2.49 -17.07 23.12
CA THR A 83 -3.30 -16.12 22.32
C THR A 83 -2.73 -14.70 22.36
N ARG A 84 -2.19 -14.25 23.51
CA ARG A 84 -1.54 -12.94 23.65
C ARG A 84 -0.28 -12.83 22.78
N ASP A 85 0.56 -13.87 22.76
CA ASP A 85 1.77 -13.91 21.92
C ASP A 85 1.42 -13.90 20.43
N HIS A 86 0.49 -14.77 20.00
CA HIS A 86 -0.01 -14.79 18.62
C HIS A 86 -0.56 -13.41 18.19
N GLN A 87 -1.30 -12.73 19.08
CA GLN A 87 -1.83 -11.40 18.84
C GLN A 87 -0.73 -10.32 18.77
N HIS A 88 0.33 -10.42 19.57
CA HIS A 88 1.50 -9.54 19.48
C HIS A 88 2.28 -9.75 18.18
N HIS A 89 2.47 -11.00 17.74
CA HIS A 89 3.09 -11.32 16.46
C HIS A 89 2.31 -10.67 15.29
N PHE A 90 0.99 -10.87 15.22
CA PHE A 90 0.15 -10.21 14.20
C PHE A 90 0.23 -8.68 14.28
N LYS A 91 0.16 -8.07 15.48
CA LYS A 91 0.32 -6.61 15.66
C LYS A 91 1.67 -6.08 15.16
N ASN A 92 2.74 -6.87 15.24
CA ASN A 92 4.06 -6.48 14.77
C ASN A 92 4.19 -6.64 13.25
N VAL A 93 3.71 -7.74 12.66
CA VAL A 93 3.59 -7.90 11.20
C VAL A 93 2.77 -6.77 10.58
N ILE A 94 1.67 -6.37 11.22
CA ILE A 94 0.83 -5.23 10.79
C ILE A 94 1.62 -3.92 10.70
N LYS A 95 2.48 -3.63 11.70
CA LYS A 95 3.33 -2.43 11.67
C LYS A 95 4.36 -2.52 10.55
N VAL A 96 5.05 -3.67 10.43
CA VAL A 96 6.14 -3.88 9.47
C VAL A 96 5.64 -3.72 8.03
N TYR A 97 4.56 -4.40 7.62
CA TYR A 97 4.08 -4.31 6.23
C TYR A 97 3.65 -2.87 5.88
N ARG A 98 3.01 -2.16 6.81
CA ARG A 98 2.59 -0.76 6.62
C ARG A 98 3.77 0.18 6.50
N ILE A 99 4.82 -0.01 7.30
CA ILE A 99 6.07 0.77 7.21
C ILE A 99 6.79 0.49 5.88
N LEU A 100 6.81 -0.75 5.41
CA LEU A 100 7.41 -1.12 4.11
C LEU A 100 6.66 -0.52 2.92
N ILE A 101 5.32 -0.50 2.93
CA ILE A 101 4.51 0.20 1.92
C ILE A 101 4.74 1.72 1.96
N LEU A 102 4.73 2.30 3.18
CA LEU A 102 4.94 3.73 3.40
C LEU A 102 6.31 4.19 2.89
N ILE A 103 7.39 3.51 3.28
CA ILE A 103 8.75 3.86 2.84
C ILE A 103 8.93 3.53 1.36
N GLY A 104 8.61 2.30 0.95
CA GLY A 104 8.88 1.80 -0.38
C GLY A 104 8.10 2.54 -1.47
N TRP A 105 6.76 2.44 -1.44
CA TRP A 105 5.90 3.07 -2.44
C TRP A 105 5.56 4.52 -2.09
N GLY A 106 5.26 4.80 -0.81
CA GLY A 106 4.79 6.12 -0.38
C GLY A 106 5.85 7.22 -0.34
N ILE A 107 7.16 6.88 -0.30
CA ILE A 107 8.26 7.85 -0.18
C ILE A 107 9.33 7.65 -1.27
N LEU A 108 9.88 6.44 -1.44
CA LEU A 108 11.01 6.22 -2.38
C LEU A 108 10.61 6.38 -3.86
N LEU A 109 9.43 5.90 -4.28
CA LEU A 109 8.97 6.09 -5.67
C LEU A 109 8.76 7.59 -6.00
N PRO A 110 8.06 8.41 -5.16
CA PRO A 110 8.00 9.86 -5.32
C PRO A 110 9.38 10.56 -5.34
N ILE A 111 10.30 10.23 -4.42
CA ILE A 111 11.67 10.79 -4.42
C ILE A 111 12.38 10.49 -5.74
N GLY A 112 12.27 9.26 -6.26
CA GLY A 112 12.82 8.90 -7.56
C GLY A 112 12.25 9.74 -8.72
N VAL A 113 10.96 10.11 -8.68
CA VAL A 113 10.33 11.00 -9.68
C VAL A 113 10.86 12.43 -9.56
N ILE A 114 11.03 12.94 -8.35
CA ILE A 114 11.61 14.28 -8.08
C ILE A 114 13.05 14.35 -8.63
N ILE A 115 13.87 13.33 -8.37
CA ILE A 115 15.24 13.24 -8.89
C ILE A 115 15.25 13.31 -10.42
N ALA A 116 14.42 12.50 -11.10
CA ALA A 116 14.36 12.50 -12.57
C ALA A 116 13.75 13.78 -13.18
N ARG A 117 12.89 14.51 -12.45
CA ARG A 117 12.29 15.77 -12.91
C ARG A 117 13.28 16.92 -12.84
N TYR A 118 14.01 17.06 -11.74
CA TYR A 118 14.86 18.23 -11.48
C TYR A 118 16.32 17.97 -11.84
N PHE A 119 16.96 16.93 -11.32
CA PHE A 119 18.42 16.70 -11.48
C PHE A 119 18.82 16.31 -12.91
N ARG A 120 17.86 16.07 -13.81
CA ARG A 120 18.11 15.80 -15.24
C ARG A 120 18.40 17.07 -16.07
N ASN A 121 17.79 18.21 -15.72
CA ASN A 121 17.71 19.40 -16.60
C ASN A 121 17.93 20.73 -15.82
N PHE A 122 18.61 20.68 -14.68
CA PHE A 122 18.73 21.80 -13.73
C PHE A 122 20.17 21.90 -13.22
N PRO A 123 20.72 23.09 -12.86
CA PRO A 123 22.16 23.27 -12.61
C PRO A 123 22.69 22.56 -11.35
N LEU A 124 21.85 21.81 -10.63
CA LEU A 124 22.28 20.71 -9.75
C LEU A 124 22.76 19.52 -10.61
N LEU A 125 23.75 19.78 -11.48
CA LEU A 125 24.27 18.87 -12.51
C LEU A 125 24.94 17.66 -11.87
N CYS A 126 24.14 16.64 -11.59
CA CYS A 126 24.61 15.32 -11.20
C CYS A 126 24.50 14.38 -12.40
N ASP A 127 25.63 14.04 -13.05
CA ASP A 127 25.67 13.01 -14.10
C ASP A 127 25.17 11.64 -13.59
N ALA A 128 25.17 11.45 -12.27
CA ALA A 128 24.57 10.31 -11.58
C ALA A 128 23.04 10.39 -11.38
N TRP A 129 22.32 11.42 -11.86
CA TRP A 129 20.85 11.56 -11.63
C TRP A 129 20.07 10.29 -12.03
N PHE A 130 20.47 9.65 -13.13
CA PHE A 130 19.84 8.42 -13.62
C PHE A 130 20.14 7.22 -12.71
N LYS A 131 21.34 7.17 -12.13
CA LYS A 131 21.74 6.16 -11.13
C LYS A 131 20.94 6.32 -9.84
N TYR A 132 20.80 7.56 -9.33
CA TYR A 132 20.00 7.86 -8.15
C TYR A 132 18.50 7.61 -8.37
N HIS A 133 17.97 7.99 -9.53
CA HIS A 133 16.59 7.66 -9.92
C HIS A 133 16.35 6.15 -9.91
N ILE A 134 17.19 5.36 -10.59
CA ILE A 134 17.07 3.90 -10.62
C ILE A 134 17.20 3.32 -9.20
N ALA A 135 18.15 3.79 -8.39
CA ALA A 135 18.30 3.32 -7.02
C ALA A 135 17.02 3.53 -6.18
N CYS A 136 16.43 4.73 -6.22
CA CYS A 136 15.17 5.03 -5.53
C CYS A 136 13.99 4.19 -6.05
N GLN A 137 13.84 4.05 -7.38
CA GLN A 137 12.78 3.23 -7.97
C GLN A 137 12.94 1.74 -7.61
N THR A 138 14.15 1.18 -7.70
CA THR A 138 14.43 -0.22 -7.40
C THR A 138 14.26 -0.54 -5.92
N LEU A 139 14.79 0.28 -5.01
CA LEU A 139 14.61 0.10 -3.57
C LEU A 139 13.14 0.29 -3.16
N GLY A 140 12.46 1.30 -3.73
CA GLY A 140 11.04 1.54 -3.50
C GLY A 140 10.16 0.37 -3.96
N TYR A 141 10.46 -0.18 -5.14
CA TYR A 141 9.80 -1.37 -5.67
C TYR A 141 9.99 -2.59 -4.76
N ILE A 142 11.23 -2.89 -4.35
CA ILE A 142 11.54 -4.06 -3.50
C ILE A 142 10.85 -3.93 -2.14
N MET A 143 11.05 -2.82 -1.42
CA MET A 143 10.47 -2.63 -0.08
C MET A 143 8.94 -2.69 -0.09
N GLY A 144 8.31 -1.99 -1.04
CA GLY A 144 6.86 -1.98 -1.15
C GLY A 144 6.28 -3.32 -1.62
N THR A 145 6.98 -4.07 -2.49
CA THR A 145 6.56 -5.42 -2.90
C THR A 145 6.62 -6.42 -1.74
N ILE A 146 7.65 -6.33 -0.88
CA ILE A 146 7.72 -7.16 0.35
C ILE A 146 6.55 -6.81 1.28
N GLY A 147 6.28 -5.51 1.51
CA GLY A 147 5.15 -5.05 2.31
C GLY A 147 3.78 -5.44 1.72
N TRP A 148 3.67 -5.49 0.40
CA TRP A 148 2.47 -5.91 -0.32
C TRP A 148 2.22 -7.41 -0.19
N SER A 149 3.24 -8.25 -0.38
CA SER A 149 3.15 -9.70 -0.18
C SER A 149 2.80 -10.05 1.27
N MET A 150 3.37 -9.34 2.25
CA MET A 150 2.96 -9.44 3.67
C MET A 150 1.50 -9.03 3.88
N GLY A 151 1.02 -7.99 3.19
CA GLY A 151 -0.38 -7.56 3.19
C GLY A 151 -1.33 -8.62 2.61
N LEU A 152 -0.98 -9.23 1.47
CA LEU A 152 -1.74 -10.34 0.88
C LEU A 152 -1.82 -11.54 1.82
N TRP A 153 -0.67 -11.95 2.39
CA TRP A 153 -0.61 -13.04 3.37
C TRP A 153 -1.52 -12.78 4.57
N LEU A 154 -1.49 -11.55 5.11
CA LEU A 154 -2.35 -11.14 6.22
C LEU A 154 -3.83 -11.11 5.83
N GLY A 155 -4.18 -10.67 4.61
CA GLY A 155 -5.55 -10.64 4.11
C GLY A 155 -6.14 -12.04 3.91
N MET A 156 -5.34 -13.00 3.47
CA MET A 156 -5.72 -14.43 3.46
C MET A 156 -5.88 -14.98 4.87
N SER A 157 -4.98 -14.60 5.80
CA SER A 157 -5.01 -15.05 7.20
C SER A 157 -6.15 -14.44 8.03
N SER A 158 -6.66 -13.27 7.65
CA SER A 158 -7.70 -12.55 8.41
C SER A 158 -8.52 -11.59 7.55
N LYS A 159 -9.71 -12.03 7.14
CA LYS A 159 -10.66 -11.25 6.30
C LYS A 159 -11.12 -9.90 6.91
N TYR A 160 -10.88 -9.65 8.20
CA TYR A 160 -11.36 -8.45 8.92
C TYR A 160 -10.29 -7.36 9.12
N LEU A 161 -9.03 -7.61 8.77
CA LEU A 161 -7.90 -6.70 9.07
C LEU A 161 -7.50 -5.76 7.93
N ILE A 162 -8.01 -6.00 6.71
CA ILE A 162 -7.69 -5.24 5.49
C ILE A 162 -9.01 -5.01 4.74
N SER A 163 -9.31 -3.77 4.38
CA SER A 163 -10.55 -3.44 3.66
C SER A 163 -10.48 -3.92 2.21
N LYS A 164 -11.62 -4.31 1.62
CA LYS A 164 -11.70 -4.68 0.20
C LYS A 164 -11.10 -3.59 -0.70
N THR A 165 -11.43 -2.33 -0.42
CA THR A 165 -10.89 -1.15 -1.12
C THR A 165 -9.37 -1.05 -1.04
N GLN A 166 -8.78 -1.26 0.15
CA GLN A 166 -7.31 -1.27 0.31
C GLN A 166 -6.67 -2.41 -0.51
N SER A 167 -7.23 -3.62 -0.47
CA SER A 167 -6.73 -4.75 -1.26
C SER A 167 -6.77 -4.46 -2.76
N THR A 168 -7.88 -3.92 -3.28
CA THR A 168 -8.02 -3.55 -4.70
C THR A 168 -7.03 -2.45 -5.10
N LEU A 169 -6.91 -1.37 -4.32
CA LEU A 169 -5.93 -0.30 -4.58
C LEU A 169 -4.48 -0.81 -4.52
N SER A 170 -4.17 -1.69 -3.56
CA SER A 170 -2.87 -2.36 -3.44
C SER A 170 -2.53 -3.21 -4.66
N ILE A 171 -3.49 -3.96 -5.21
CA ILE A 171 -3.27 -4.78 -6.42
C ILE A 171 -3.08 -3.88 -7.65
N ILE A 172 -3.92 -2.87 -7.85
CA ILE A 172 -3.80 -1.93 -8.99
C ILE A 172 -2.45 -1.19 -8.92
N ALA A 173 -2.03 -0.72 -7.74
CA ALA A 173 -0.71 -0.12 -7.54
C ALA A 173 0.41 -1.08 -7.93
N PHE A 174 0.38 -2.32 -7.45
CA PHE A 174 1.38 -3.34 -7.80
C PHE A 174 1.45 -3.57 -9.31
N THR A 175 0.32 -3.79 -10.00
CA THR A 175 0.28 -4.01 -11.45
C THR A 175 0.87 -2.83 -12.22
N LEU A 176 0.48 -1.59 -11.89
CA LEU A 176 1.01 -0.40 -12.56
C LEU A 176 2.51 -0.19 -12.29
N ILE A 177 2.98 -0.45 -11.07
CA ILE A 177 4.41 -0.38 -10.73
C ILE A 177 5.22 -1.43 -11.50
N ASN A 178 4.70 -2.66 -11.66
CA ASN A 178 5.34 -3.70 -12.48
C ASN A 178 5.46 -3.24 -13.95
N VAL A 179 4.39 -2.68 -14.51
CA VAL A 179 4.41 -2.07 -15.85
C VAL A 179 5.45 -0.96 -15.93
N GLN A 180 5.56 -0.08 -14.93
CA GLN A 180 6.52 1.02 -14.88
C GLN A 180 7.99 0.56 -14.75
N MET A 181 8.24 -0.56 -14.07
CA MET A 181 9.58 -1.17 -13.98
C MET A 181 9.97 -1.87 -15.28
N LEU A 182 9.08 -2.68 -15.87
CA LEU A 182 9.29 -3.31 -17.18
C LEU A 182 9.46 -2.26 -18.29
N ALA A 183 8.68 -1.19 -18.24
CA ALA A 183 8.83 0.00 -19.08
C ALA A 183 10.26 0.57 -18.98
N THR A 184 10.76 0.76 -17.76
CA THR A 184 12.12 1.28 -17.55
C THR A 184 13.18 0.36 -18.17
N LEU A 185 13.02 -0.97 -18.08
CA LEU A 185 13.90 -1.94 -18.75
C LEU A 185 13.83 -1.86 -20.29
N MET A 186 12.63 -1.77 -20.88
CA MET A 186 12.47 -1.63 -22.33
C MET A 186 13.11 -0.34 -22.88
N ARG A 187 13.21 0.72 -22.06
CA ARG A 187 13.89 1.97 -22.43
C ARG A 187 15.42 1.83 -22.52
N LEU A 188 16.04 0.87 -21.84
CA LEU A 188 17.49 0.64 -21.94
C LEU A 188 17.90 -0.04 -23.26
N ASN A 189 16.95 -0.70 -23.96
CA ASN A 189 17.25 -1.58 -25.09
C ASN A 189 16.64 -1.09 -26.42
N LYS A 190 16.66 0.23 -26.67
CA LYS A 190 16.15 0.82 -27.92
C LYS A 190 17.01 1.96 -28.45
N GLU A 191 17.64 1.70 -29.59
CA GLU A 191 18.02 2.73 -30.55
C GLU A 191 16.77 3.23 -31.32
N ALA A 192 16.84 4.47 -31.83
CA ALA A 192 15.94 5.13 -32.79
C ALA A 192 14.39 5.07 -32.62
N GLY A 193 13.74 6.23 -32.75
CA GLY A 193 12.32 6.35 -33.11
C GLY A 193 11.33 6.61 -31.96
N TYR A 194 10.99 5.60 -31.16
CA TYR A 194 9.74 5.59 -30.36
C TYR A 194 9.68 6.51 -29.11
N CYS A 195 10.65 7.39 -28.89
CA CYS A 195 10.87 8.08 -27.62
C CYS A 195 9.74 8.97 -27.11
N LYS A 196 8.96 9.66 -27.95
CA LYS A 196 8.02 10.71 -27.48
C LYS A 196 6.74 10.15 -26.86
N CYS A 197 6.02 9.26 -27.56
CA CYS A 197 4.86 8.55 -27.02
C CYS A 197 5.25 7.76 -25.76
N TRP A 198 6.39 7.06 -25.84
CA TRP A 198 6.97 6.33 -24.73
C TRP A 198 7.14 7.17 -23.45
N ASN A 199 7.77 8.34 -23.58
CA ASN A 199 8.02 9.24 -22.45
C ASN A 199 6.71 9.86 -21.89
N ILE A 200 5.68 10.05 -22.72
CA ILE A 200 4.36 10.52 -22.26
C ILE A 200 3.68 9.43 -21.43
N CYS A 201 3.56 8.21 -21.95
CA CYS A 201 2.90 7.10 -21.25
C CYS A 201 3.61 6.76 -19.92
N HIS A 202 4.95 6.71 -19.93
CA HIS A 202 5.75 6.45 -18.73
C HIS A 202 5.59 7.54 -17.65
N HIS A 203 5.46 8.82 -18.03
CA HIS A 203 5.14 9.87 -17.07
C HIS A 203 3.70 9.79 -16.56
N LEU A 204 2.72 9.56 -17.43
CA LEU A 204 1.31 9.45 -17.05
C LEU A 204 1.09 8.31 -16.05
N VAL A 205 1.57 7.11 -16.35
CA VAL A 205 1.52 5.94 -15.46
C VAL A 205 2.25 6.23 -14.14
N GLY A 206 3.41 6.90 -14.20
CA GLY A 206 4.18 7.31 -13.01
C GLY A 206 3.41 8.22 -12.06
N TYR A 207 2.68 9.22 -12.57
CA TYR A 207 1.84 10.09 -11.72
C TYR A 207 0.59 9.37 -11.19
N SER A 208 -0.06 8.52 -12.01
CA SER A 208 -1.19 7.71 -11.57
C SER A 208 -0.83 6.75 -10.43
N ILE A 209 0.36 6.14 -10.48
CA ILE A 209 0.90 5.31 -9.39
C ILE A 209 0.95 6.09 -8.07
N ILE A 210 1.47 7.33 -8.08
CA ILE A 210 1.59 8.15 -6.86
C ILE A 210 0.20 8.40 -6.25
N GLY A 211 -0.79 8.78 -7.06
CA GLY A 211 -2.17 9.00 -6.57
C GLY A 211 -2.81 7.74 -5.98
N ILE A 212 -2.66 6.59 -6.64
CA ILE A 212 -3.21 5.31 -6.19
C ILE A 212 -2.50 4.81 -4.91
N VAL A 213 -1.19 5.02 -4.79
CA VAL A 213 -0.41 4.71 -3.59
C VAL A 213 -0.83 5.56 -2.40
N ILE A 214 -1.04 6.88 -2.58
CA ILE A 214 -1.56 7.77 -1.53
C ILE A 214 -2.92 7.24 -1.04
N ALA A 215 -3.87 7.02 -1.96
CA ALA A 215 -5.19 6.50 -1.63
C ALA A 215 -5.15 5.14 -0.91
N ASN A 216 -4.24 4.25 -1.32
CA ASN A 216 -4.02 2.94 -0.68
C ASN A 216 -3.52 3.07 0.77
N ILE A 217 -2.62 4.03 1.03
CA ILE A 217 -2.08 4.29 2.37
C ILE A 217 -3.18 4.88 3.27
N HIS A 218 -3.94 5.86 2.79
CA HIS A 218 -5.08 6.42 3.53
C HIS A 218 -6.18 5.38 3.81
N ALA A 219 -6.48 4.49 2.86
CA ALA A 219 -7.45 3.40 3.04
C ALA A 219 -6.97 2.30 4.01
N GLY A 220 -5.66 2.20 4.26
CA GLY A 220 -5.07 1.24 5.19
C GLY A 220 -4.89 1.74 6.63
N PHE A 221 -4.62 3.03 6.81
CA PHE A 221 -4.46 3.61 8.14
C PHE A 221 -5.80 3.85 8.84
N HIS A 222 -6.12 2.97 9.78
CA HIS A 222 -7.26 3.12 10.70
C HIS A 222 -6.96 4.03 11.90
N ALA A 223 -5.69 4.42 12.09
CA ALA A 223 -5.25 5.28 13.19
C ALA A 223 -4.86 6.66 12.65
N GLU A 224 -5.58 7.70 13.10
CA GLU A 224 -5.41 9.09 12.65
C GLU A 224 -3.96 9.61 12.80
N THR A 225 -3.24 9.19 13.84
CA THR A 225 -1.85 9.57 14.06
C THR A 225 -0.94 9.17 12.89
N LEU A 226 -1.16 8.00 12.28
CA LEU A 226 -0.35 7.53 11.14
C LEU A 226 -0.73 8.24 9.83
N LYS A 227 -2.00 8.62 9.65
CA LYS A 227 -2.42 9.49 8.54
C LYS A 227 -1.68 10.82 8.63
N ARG A 228 -1.81 11.54 9.76
CA ARG A 228 -1.18 12.87 9.98
C ARG A 228 0.33 12.86 9.77
N VAL A 229 1.03 11.79 10.18
CA VAL A 229 2.46 11.64 9.92
C VAL A 229 2.75 11.51 8.41
N TYR A 230 1.96 10.72 7.68
CA TYR A 230 2.10 10.63 6.23
C TYR A 230 1.70 11.91 5.50
N ASP A 231 0.63 12.58 5.93
CA ASP A 231 0.18 13.86 5.39
C ASP A 231 1.26 14.94 5.60
N GLY A 232 1.95 14.93 6.74
CA GLY A 232 3.12 15.78 7.00
C GLY A 232 4.31 15.47 6.08
N ILE A 233 4.60 14.19 5.84
CA ILE A 233 5.64 13.76 4.87
C ILE A 233 5.28 14.21 3.44
N LEU A 234 4.02 14.05 3.03
CA LEU A 234 3.51 14.50 1.74
C LEU A 234 3.56 16.03 1.62
N GLY A 235 3.27 16.76 2.71
CA GLY A 235 3.42 18.21 2.81
C GLY A 235 4.87 18.66 2.62
N VAL A 236 5.83 18.07 3.35
CA VAL A 236 7.27 18.35 3.19
C VAL A 236 7.73 18.06 1.76
N LEU A 237 7.30 16.93 1.18
CA LEU A 237 7.63 16.56 -0.19
C LEU A 237 7.03 17.55 -1.22
N THR A 238 5.83 18.07 -0.95
CA THR A 238 5.15 19.08 -1.78
C THR A 238 5.88 20.42 -1.71
N VAL A 239 6.27 20.87 -0.51
CA VAL A 239 7.08 22.07 -0.31
C VAL A 239 8.42 21.95 -1.05
N LEU A 240 9.12 20.82 -0.94
CA LEU A 240 10.35 20.55 -1.70
C LEU A 240 10.12 20.64 -3.21
N VAL A 241 9.05 20.06 -3.74
CA VAL A 241 8.68 20.13 -5.16
C VAL A 241 8.40 21.57 -5.60
N VAL A 242 7.67 22.35 -4.80
CA VAL A 242 7.35 23.77 -5.09
C VAL A 242 8.62 24.63 -5.07
N THR A 243 9.49 24.47 -4.07
CA THR A 243 10.78 25.17 -4.00
C THR A 243 11.65 24.86 -5.22
N LEU A 244 11.80 23.58 -5.58
CA LEU A 244 12.57 23.17 -6.77
C LEU A 244 11.96 23.72 -8.07
N GLU A 245 10.63 23.78 -8.20
CA GLU A 245 9.94 24.35 -9.36
C GLU A 245 10.11 25.88 -9.44
N ILE A 246 10.08 26.61 -8.31
CA ILE A 246 10.37 28.05 -8.26
C ILE A 246 11.81 28.34 -8.71
N HIS A 247 12.79 27.56 -8.22
CA HIS A 247 14.17 27.66 -8.72
C HIS A 247 14.26 27.32 -10.22
N ARG A 248 13.49 26.32 -10.70
CA ARG A 248 13.42 25.92 -12.11
C ARG A 248 12.93 27.05 -13.02
N CYS A 249 11.90 27.78 -12.59
CA CYS A 249 11.40 28.95 -13.31
C CYS A 249 12.43 30.10 -13.29
N LYS A 250 12.98 30.46 -12.13
CA LYS A 250 13.96 31.57 -12.00
C LYS A 250 15.19 31.38 -12.91
N PHE A 251 15.80 30.20 -12.89
CA PHE A 251 16.97 29.90 -13.73
C PHE A 251 16.67 29.97 -15.23
N LYS A 252 15.49 29.44 -15.65
CA LYS A 252 15.06 29.52 -17.06
C LYS A 252 14.87 30.95 -17.53
N ILE A 253 14.22 31.79 -16.70
CA ILE A 253 14.01 33.21 -17.00
C ILE A 253 15.37 33.93 -17.12
N MET A 254 16.29 33.68 -16.18
CA MET A 254 17.64 34.25 -16.20
C MET A 254 18.43 33.83 -17.47
N HIS A 255 18.43 32.55 -17.82
CA HIS A 255 19.12 32.06 -19.03
C HIS A 255 18.50 32.61 -20.32
N TYR A 256 17.17 32.78 -20.36
CA TYR A 256 16.49 33.36 -21.51
C TYR A 256 16.83 34.85 -21.66
N ALA A 257 16.81 35.62 -20.57
CA ALA A 257 17.22 37.02 -20.55
C ALA A 257 18.69 37.21 -20.98
N VAL A 258 19.62 36.41 -20.43
CA VAL A 258 21.05 36.46 -20.79
C VAL A 258 21.28 36.13 -22.27
N ASN A 259 20.53 35.20 -22.86
CA ASN A 259 20.60 34.93 -24.29
C ASN A 259 20.08 36.12 -25.13
N ILE A 260 18.94 36.73 -24.75
CA ILE A 260 18.41 37.91 -25.45
C ILE A 260 19.40 39.08 -25.40
N TYR A 261 19.98 39.39 -24.23
CA TYR A 261 21.00 40.45 -24.14
C TYR A 261 22.24 40.17 -25.00
N ARG A 262 22.67 38.90 -25.11
CA ARG A 262 23.76 38.50 -26.01
C ARG A 262 23.38 38.65 -27.49
N GLU A 263 22.16 38.28 -27.86
CA GLU A 263 21.67 38.42 -29.25
C GLU A 263 21.45 39.87 -29.67
N LEU A 264 21.10 40.77 -28.74
CA LEU A 264 21.02 42.21 -28.99
C LEU A 264 22.41 42.82 -29.13
N TRP A 265 23.32 42.57 -28.18
CA TRP A 265 24.71 43.06 -28.22
C TRP A 265 25.43 42.67 -29.53
N ASN A 266 25.25 41.41 -29.97
CA ASN A 266 25.84 40.91 -31.20
C ASN A 266 25.23 41.51 -32.50
N ARG A 267 24.13 42.27 -32.42
CA ARG A 267 23.52 43.01 -33.54
C ARG A 267 23.85 44.50 -33.53
N GLU A 268 24.17 45.05 -32.35
CA GLU A 268 24.55 46.46 -32.18
C GLU A 268 26.06 46.68 -32.43
N GLY A 269 26.87 45.63 -32.30
CA GLY A 269 28.31 45.63 -32.57
C GLY A 269 28.74 45.08 -33.94
N SER A 270 27.83 45.02 -34.92
CA SER A 270 28.06 44.43 -36.26
C SER A 270 27.63 45.34 -37.41
#